data_AF-A0A7X5Q445-F1
#
_entry.id   AF-A0A7X5Q445-F1
#
_cell.length_a   1.000
_cell.length_b   1.000
_cell.length_c   1.000
_cell.angle_alpha   90.00
_cell.angle_beta   90.00
_cell.angle_gamma   90.00
#
_symmetry.space_group_name_H-M   'P 1'
#
loop_
_entity.id
_entity.type
_entity.pdbx_description
1 polymer ?
#
loop_
_entity_poly.entity_id
_entity_poly.type
_entity_poly.pdbx_seq_one_letter_code
_entity_poly.pdbx_strand_id
1 'polypeptide(L)'
;MSQETFSPMSKEDWSQPLPLKEGPTLLPWPQDAFPETFELYVKELARSTEVPIELPAMLVLAGVATVMQSTFEVQIKDDYSEPMNLWVLGILPPASRKSKIYTDVTAPLRKWEYEQKLKLEPQITSTESQKKTIEARDIVKSCG
;
A
#
# COMPACT_ATOMS: atom_id res chain seq x y z
N MET A 1 3.78 38.21 -12.55
CA MET A 1 3.68 36.95 -11.78
C MET A 1 4.89 36.90 -10.87
N SER A 2 4.76 37.47 -9.67
CA SER A 2 5.87 37.53 -8.71
C SER A 2 6.11 36.13 -8.19
N GLN A 3 7.29 35.58 -8.45
CA GLN A 3 7.71 34.31 -7.87
C GLN A 3 7.99 34.55 -6.39
N GLU A 4 7.21 33.93 -5.51
CA GLU A 4 7.55 33.87 -4.09
C GLU A 4 8.75 32.95 -3.92
N THR A 5 9.89 33.56 -3.61
CA THR A 5 11.11 32.83 -3.26
C THR A 5 10.90 32.15 -1.92
N PHE A 6 10.75 30.84 -1.90
CA PHE A 6 10.68 30.05 -0.68
C PHE A 6 12.05 30.07 0.02
N SER A 7 12.20 30.89 1.06
CA SER A 7 13.35 30.83 1.96
C SER A 7 13.18 29.64 2.91
N PRO A 8 14.16 28.71 3.00
CA PRO A 8 14.08 27.64 3.97
C PRO A 8 14.19 28.22 5.39
N MET A 9 13.13 28.07 6.18
CA MET A 9 13.16 28.37 7.62
C MET A 9 14.24 27.51 8.30
N SER A 10 15.01 28.11 9.21
CA SER A 10 16.01 27.36 9.97
C SER A 10 15.32 26.54 11.07
N LYS A 11 16.01 25.54 11.62
CA LYS A 11 15.44 24.66 12.65
C LYS A 11 15.07 25.45 13.92
N GLU A 12 15.72 26.59 14.15
CA GLU A 12 15.48 27.50 15.27
C GLU A 12 14.15 28.26 15.16
N ASP A 13 13.57 28.38 13.96
CA ASP A 13 12.31 29.13 13.73
C ASP A 13 11.06 28.35 14.17
N TRP A 14 11.19 27.05 14.50
CA TRP A 14 10.08 26.22 14.93
C TRP A 14 9.87 26.29 16.44
N SER A 15 8.69 26.77 16.85
CA SER A 15 8.23 26.62 18.24
C SER A 15 8.08 25.14 18.61
N GLN A 16 8.25 24.81 19.89
CA GLN A 16 8.05 23.44 20.40
C GLN A 16 6.67 22.92 19.98
N PRO A 17 6.58 21.68 19.47
CA PRO A 17 5.29 21.11 19.09
C PRO A 17 4.40 21.05 20.32
N LEU A 18 3.16 21.49 20.16
CA LEU A 18 2.15 21.33 21.21
C LEU A 18 1.97 19.83 21.47
N PRO A 19 2.14 19.35 22.71
CA PRO A 19 1.87 17.96 23.04
C PRO A 19 0.44 17.60 22.63
N LEU A 20 0.27 16.44 22.00
CA LEU A 20 -1.06 15.89 21.78
C LEU A 20 -1.73 15.76 23.15
N LYS A 21 -2.97 16.24 23.27
CA LYS A 21 -3.79 16.00 24.47
C LYS A 21 -3.89 14.50 24.70
N GLU A 22 -3.98 14.07 25.97
CA GLU A 22 -4.23 12.66 26.30
C GLU A 22 -5.37 12.12 25.43
N GLY A 23 -5.05 11.09 24.66
CA GLY A 23 -5.97 10.53 23.68
C GLY A 23 -7.18 9.88 24.36
N PRO A 24 -8.29 9.70 23.63
CA PRO A 24 -9.41 8.92 24.13
C PRO A 24 -8.97 7.50 24.48
N THR A 25 -9.65 6.87 25.43
CA THR A 25 -9.48 5.43 25.69
C THR A 25 -9.74 4.65 24.40
N LEU A 26 -8.76 3.87 23.97
CA LEU A 26 -8.89 3.06 22.77
C LEU A 26 -9.87 1.92 23.01
N LEU A 27 -10.81 1.74 22.09
CA LEU A 27 -11.68 0.57 22.09
C LEU A 27 -10.86 -0.67 21.71
N PRO A 28 -11.19 -1.85 22.26
CA PRO A 28 -10.57 -3.10 21.84
C PRO A 28 -10.91 -3.38 20.36
N TRP A 29 -10.10 -4.21 19.72
CA TRP A 29 -10.39 -4.70 18.38
C TRP A 29 -11.79 -5.35 18.32
N PRO A 30 -12.63 -5.01 17.33
CA PRO A 30 -13.99 -5.54 17.23
C PRO A 30 -14.00 -7.06 17.03
N GLN A 31 -15.02 -7.72 17.59
CA GLN A 31 -15.31 -9.11 17.27
C GLN A 31 -15.90 -9.16 15.85
N ASP A 32 -15.51 -10.18 15.07
CA ASP A 32 -16.03 -10.44 13.73
C ASP A 32 -15.77 -9.33 12.70
N ALA A 33 -14.61 -8.69 12.82
CA ALA A 33 -14.16 -7.67 11.87
C ALA A 33 -13.94 -8.22 10.45
N PHE A 34 -13.69 -9.52 10.35
CA PHE A 34 -13.40 -10.22 9.10
C PHE A 34 -14.33 -11.42 8.87
N PRO A 35 -14.52 -11.83 7.61
CA PRO A 35 -15.04 -13.16 7.30
C PRO A 35 -14.18 -14.26 7.96
N GLU A 36 -14.81 -15.39 8.28
CA GLU A 36 -14.22 -16.47 9.10
C GLU A 36 -12.78 -16.85 8.73
N THR A 37 -12.48 -17.04 7.45
CA THR A 37 -11.14 -17.43 7.00
C THR A 37 -10.08 -16.35 7.29
N PHE A 38 -10.42 -15.08 7.06
CA PHE A 38 -9.52 -13.97 7.34
C PHE A 38 -9.37 -13.74 8.84
N GLU A 39 -10.45 -13.86 9.60
CA GLU A 39 -10.45 -13.74 11.06
C GLU A 39 -9.52 -14.80 11.69
N LEU A 40 -9.61 -16.05 11.24
CA LEU A 40 -8.72 -17.13 11.68
C LEU A 40 -7.26 -16.82 11.33
N TYR A 41 -6.98 -16.40 10.10
CA TYR A 41 -5.63 -16.06 9.67
C TYR A 41 -5.03 -14.92 10.50
N VAL A 42 -5.78 -13.83 10.72
CA VAL A 42 -5.33 -12.67 11.50
C VAL A 42 -5.04 -13.07 12.95
N LYS A 43 -5.94 -13.83 13.58
CA LYS A 43 -5.75 -14.32 14.97
C LYS A 43 -4.52 -15.21 15.09
N GLU A 44 -4.33 -16.14 14.17
CA GLU A 44 -3.18 -17.05 14.18
C GLU A 44 -1.87 -16.34 13.87
N LEU A 45 -1.90 -15.35 12.98
CA LEU A 45 -0.73 -14.52 12.69
C LEU A 45 -0.34 -13.67 13.89
N ALA A 46 -1.32 -13.04 14.57
CA ALA A 46 -1.09 -12.31 15.82
C ALA A 46 -0.50 -13.21 16.90
N ARG A 47 -1.11 -14.40 17.12
CA ARG A 47 -0.66 -15.39 18.10
C ARG A 47 0.76 -15.87 17.84
N SER A 48 1.06 -16.25 16.59
CA SER A 48 2.36 -16.82 16.23
C SER A 48 3.50 -15.79 16.18
N THR A 49 3.18 -14.51 16.05
CA THR A 49 4.18 -13.43 16.00
C THR A 49 4.25 -12.62 17.28
N GLU A 50 3.44 -12.97 18.29
CA GLU A 50 3.37 -12.32 19.60
C GLU A 50 3.19 -10.79 19.49
N VAL A 51 2.31 -10.36 18.58
CA VAL A 51 1.95 -8.95 18.37
C VAL A 51 0.48 -8.70 18.69
N PRO A 52 0.10 -7.43 18.96
CA PRO A 52 -1.31 -7.04 19.02
C PRO A 52 -2.04 -7.36 17.71
N ILE A 53 -3.30 -7.80 17.81
CA ILE A 53 -4.12 -8.28 16.67
C ILE A 53 -4.39 -7.19 15.62
N GLU A 54 -4.36 -5.94 16.04
CA GLU A 54 -4.59 -4.75 15.21
C GLU A 54 -3.55 -4.65 14.08
N LEU A 55 -2.30 -5.06 14.34
CA LEU A 55 -1.23 -4.99 13.34
C LEU A 55 -1.47 -5.94 12.14
N PRO A 56 -1.59 -7.27 12.34
CA PRO A 56 -1.89 -8.18 11.24
C PRO A 56 -3.25 -7.90 10.62
N ALA A 57 -4.27 -7.51 11.40
CA ALA A 57 -5.58 -7.13 10.89
C ALA A 57 -5.48 -6.00 9.85
N MET A 58 -4.86 -4.88 10.23
CA MET A 58 -4.74 -3.72 9.35
C MET A 58 -3.87 -4.03 8.12
N LEU A 59 -2.82 -4.84 8.26
CA LEU A 59 -2.00 -5.25 7.11
C LEU A 59 -2.76 -6.17 6.15
N VAL A 60 -3.55 -7.10 6.66
CA VAL A 60 -4.43 -7.97 5.84
C VAL A 60 -5.44 -7.12 5.08
N LEU A 61 -6.05 -6.14 5.74
CA LEU A 61 -6.99 -5.23 5.10
C LEU A 61 -6.34 -4.42 3.97
N ALA A 62 -5.11 -3.93 4.17
CA ALA A 62 -4.33 -3.28 3.12
C ALA A 62 -4.01 -4.22 1.94
N GLY A 63 -3.68 -5.49 2.23
CA GLY A 63 -3.45 -6.50 1.20
C GLY A 63 -4.69 -6.77 0.35
N VAL A 64 -5.86 -6.86 0.97
CA VAL A 64 -7.15 -7.01 0.28
C VAL A 64 -7.48 -5.77 -0.56
N ALA A 65 -7.34 -4.58 0.04
CA ALA A 65 -7.54 -3.30 -0.66
C ALA A 65 -6.67 -3.20 -1.93
N THR A 66 -5.41 -3.65 -1.86
CA THR A 66 -4.49 -3.63 -3.02
C THR A 66 -5.05 -4.38 -4.23
N VAL A 67 -5.79 -5.47 -4.02
CA VAL A 67 -6.41 -6.27 -5.09
C VAL A 67 -7.76 -5.68 -5.52
N MET A 68 -8.52 -5.12 -4.58
CA MET A 68 -9.89 -4.68 -4.83
C MET A 68 -10.01 -3.23 -5.31
N GLN A 69 -8.98 -2.40 -5.11
CA GLN A 69 -9.00 -0.95 -5.36
C GLN A 69 -9.43 -0.54 -6.78
N SER A 70 -9.21 -1.38 -7.79
CA SER A 70 -9.56 -1.07 -9.19
C SER A 70 -10.87 -1.70 -9.65
N THR A 71 -11.53 -2.47 -8.78
CA THR A 71 -12.70 -3.30 -9.15
C THR A 71 -13.95 -2.92 -8.35
N PHE A 72 -13.78 -2.39 -7.14
CA PHE A 72 -14.88 -2.10 -6.22
C PHE A 72 -14.80 -0.67 -5.67
N GLU A 73 -15.97 -0.07 -5.49
CA GLU A 73 -16.19 1.16 -4.73
C GLU A 73 -17.12 0.87 -3.56
N VAL A 74 -16.90 1.56 -2.44
CA VAL A 74 -17.71 1.43 -1.23
C VAL A 74 -18.60 2.66 -1.11
N GLN A 75 -19.91 2.44 -1.13
CA GLN A 75 -20.90 3.48 -0.87
C GLN A 75 -21.02 3.71 0.63
N ILE A 76 -20.58 4.87 1.10
CA ILE A 76 -20.60 5.25 2.52
C ILE A 76 -21.91 5.98 2.85
N LYS A 77 -22.42 6.78 1.90
CA LYS A 77 -23.72 7.46 1.96
C LYS A 77 -24.41 7.39 0.59
N ASP A 78 -25.70 7.70 0.55
CA ASP A 78 -26.49 7.63 -0.69
C ASP A 78 -25.87 8.40 -1.87
N ASP A 79 -25.21 9.53 -1.60
CA ASP A 79 -24.57 10.41 -2.58
C ASP A 79 -23.02 10.35 -2.56
N TYR A 80 -22.42 9.42 -1.81
CA TYR A 80 -20.98 9.39 -1.60
C TYR A 80 -20.40 7.97 -1.60
N SER A 81 -19.47 7.74 -2.53
CA SER A 81 -18.71 6.51 -2.65
C SER A 81 -17.20 6.78 -2.71
N GLU A 82 -16.42 5.85 -2.18
CA GLU A 82 -14.96 5.90 -2.20
C GLU A 82 -14.36 4.62 -2.80
N PRO A 83 -13.23 4.72 -3.52
CA PRO A 83 -12.49 3.54 -3.96
C PRO A 83 -11.88 2.80 -2.77
N MET A 84 -11.68 1.49 -2.90
CA MET A 84 -11.06 0.67 -1.86
C MET A 84 -9.53 0.83 -1.78
N ASN A 85 -9.03 2.05 -1.62
CA ASN A 85 -7.60 2.30 -1.44
C ASN A 85 -7.28 2.59 0.03
N LEU A 86 -6.53 1.70 0.68
CA LEU A 86 -6.19 1.81 2.10
C LEU A 86 -4.70 1.94 2.31
N TRP A 87 -4.31 2.96 3.08
CA TRP A 87 -2.93 3.23 3.49
C TRP A 87 -2.80 3.00 4.99
N VAL A 88 -1.97 2.03 5.35
CA VAL A 88 -1.84 1.56 6.74
C VAL A 88 -0.43 1.80 7.26
N LEU A 89 -0.33 2.34 8.49
CA LEU A 89 0.93 2.54 9.20
C LEU A 89 0.91 1.79 10.54
N GLY A 90 1.78 0.79 10.69
CA GLY A 90 1.92 0.00 11.92
C GLY A 90 3.14 0.40 12.76
N ILE A 91 2.93 0.99 13.95
CA ILE A 91 4.00 1.50 14.82
C ILE A 91 4.23 0.59 16.04
N LEU A 92 5.11 -0.38 15.83
CA LEU A 92 5.83 -1.22 16.81
C LEU A 92 7.11 -0.66 17.47
N PRO A 93 7.54 -1.04 18.69
CA PRO A 93 8.97 -0.97 19.07
C PRO A 93 9.87 -1.74 18.07
N PRO A 94 11.17 -1.42 17.96
CA PRO A 94 12.11 -2.21 17.15
C PRO A 94 12.17 -3.67 17.64
N ALA A 95 12.62 -4.59 16.77
CA ALA A 95 12.63 -6.05 17.01
C ALA A 95 11.26 -6.73 17.21
N SER A 96 10.14 -5.98 17.15
CA SER A 96 8.83 -6.58 16.96
C SER A 96 8.74 -7.18 15.55
N ARG A 97 8.13 -8.35 15.41
CA ARG A 97 8.11 -9.18 14.18
C ARG A 97 7.32 -8.56 13.00
N LYS A 98 7.19 -7.22 12.94
CA LYS A 98 6.43 -6.47 11.93
C LYS A 98 6.86 -6.79 10.51
N SER A 99 8.18 -6.85 10.26
CA SER A 99 8.70 -7.17 8.92
C SER A 99 8.30 -8.57 8.47
N LYS A 100 8.20 -9.52 9.43
CA LYS A 100 7.72 -10.87 9.14
C LYS A 100 6.25 -10.85 8.75
N ILE A 101 5.40 -10.16 9.54
CA ILE A 101 3.96 -10.04 9.26
C ILE A 101 3.75 -9.39 7.90
N TYR A 102 4.43 -8.28 7.62
CA TYR A 102 4.38 -7.64 6.31
C TYR A 102 4.74 -8.62 5.19
N THR A 103 5.84 -9.36 5.35
CA THR A 103 6.30 -10.35 4.37
C THR A 103 5.26 -11.45 4.15
N ASP A 104 4.71 -12.02 5.24
CA ASP A 104 3.72 -13.10 5.18
C ASP A 104 2.42 -12.64 4.47
N VAL A 105 1.89 -11.47 4.84
CA VAL A 105 0.64 -10.93 4.28
C VAL A 105 0.79 -10.58 2.80
N THR A 106 1.95 -10.06 2.40
CA THR A 106 2.20 -9.64 1.01
C THR A 106 2.79 -10.75 0.13
N ALA A 107 3.15 -11.92 0.71
CA ALA A 107 3.70 -13.04 -0.05
C ALA A 107 2.78 -13.54 -1.19
N PRO A 108 1.44 -13.65 -1.01
CA PRO A 108 0.55 -14.04 -2.10
C PRO A 108 0.57 -13.05 -3.26
N LEU A 109 0.60 -11.74 -2.97
CA LEU A 109 0.68 -10.69 -3.99
C LEU A 109 1.98 -10.79 -4.77
N ARG A 110 3.12 -10.88 -4.09
CA ARG A 110 4.43 -11.03 -4.75
C ARG A 110 4.52 -12.30 -5.59
N LYS A 111 3.94 -13.41 -5.11
CA LYS A 111 3.88 -14.66 -5.87
C LYS A 111 3.09 -14.45 -7.16
N TRP A 112 1.92 -13.84 -7.07
CA TRP A 112 1.10 -13.54 -8.25
C TRP A 112 1.83 -12.60 -9.22
N GLU A 113 2.45 -11.52 -8.73
CA GLU A 113 3.24 -10.59 -9.54
C GLU A 113 4.36 -11.31 -10.29
N TYR A 114 5.09 -12.20 -9.61
CA TYR A 114 6.13 -13.02 -10.23
C TYR A 114 5.57 -13.94 -11.33
N GLU A 115 4.44 -14.60 -11.07
CA GLU A 115 3.77 -15.44 -12.07
C GLU A 115 3.29 -14.64 -13.29
N GLN A 116 2.75 -13.43 -13.09
CA GLN A 116 2.35 -12.55 -14.20
C GLN A 116 3.56 -12.08 -15.00
N LYS A 117 4.65 -11.72 -14.32
CA LYS A 117 5.90 -11.33 -14.98
C LYS A 117 6.39 -12.41 -15.94
N LEU A 118 6.48 -13.66 -15.49
CA LEU A 118 6.90 -14.78 -16.35
C LEU A 118 6.00 -14.98 -17.57
N LYS A 119 4.68 -14.78 -17.43
CA LYS A 119 3.73 -14.88 -18.55
C LYS A 119 3.87 -13.73 -19.55
N LEU A 120 4.17 -12.54 -19.08
CA LEU A 120 4.24 -11.32 -19.90
C LEU A 120 5.63 -11.09 -20.52
N GLU A 121 6.69 -11.66 -19.95
CA GLU A 121 8.07 -11.52 -20.44
C GLU A 121 8.21 -11.69 -21.97
N PRO A 122 7.66 -12.74 -22.62
CA PRO A 122 7.75 -12.89 -24.07
C PRO A 122 7.09 -11.74 -24.85
N GLN A 123 5.94 -11.26 -24.36
CA GLN A 123 5.19 -10.18 -24.99
C GLN A 123 5.90 -8.83 -24.82
N ILE A 124 6.54 -8.62 -23.67
CA ILE A 124 7.37 -7.44 -23.41
C ILE A 124 8.54 -7.41 -24.39
N THR A 125 9.28 -8.50 -24.52
CA THR A 125 10.43 -8.58 -25.45
C THR A 125 10.02 -8.37 -26.91
N SER A 126 8.89 -8.94 -27.35
CA SER A 126 8.40 -8.72 -28.71
C SER A 126 7.97 -7.27 -28.94
N THR A 127 7.30 -6.67 -27.97
CA THR A 127 6.83 -5.28 -28.05
C THR A 127 8.01 -4.30 -28.04
N GLU A 128 9.02 -4.53 -27.22
CA GLU A 128 10.25 -3.73 -27.21
C GLU A 128 11.00 -3.79 -28.54
N SER A 129 11.06 -4.97 -29.16
CA SER A 129 11.69 -5.16 -30.48
C SER A 129 10.93 -4.40 -31.58
N GLN A 130 9.59 -4.43 -31.52
CA GLN A 130 8.74 -3.66 -32.44
C GLN A 130 8.89 -2.16 -32.22
N LYS A 131 8.90 -1.69 -30.96
CA LYS A 131 9.13 -0.28 -30.62
C LYS A 131 10.44 0.23 -31.20
N LYS A 132 11.55 -0.48 -30.99
CA LYS A 132 12.86 -0.14 -31.57
C LYS A 132 12.82 -0.05 -33.10
N THR A 133 12.08 -0.95 -33.75
CA THR A 133 11.91 -0.94 -35.21
C THR A 133 11.12 0.28 -35.70
N ILE A 134 10.04 0.65 -34.99
CA ILE A 134 9.22 1.82 -35.30
C ILE A 134 10.04 3.11 -35.07
N GLU A 135 10.71 3.23 -33.93
CA GLU A 135 11.57 4.38 -33.60
C GLU A 135 12.68 4.57 -34.63
N ALA A 136 13.36 3.49 -35.04
CA ALA A 136 14.38 3.56 -36.10
C ALA A 136 13.79 4.03 -37.44
N ARG A 137 12.57 3.59 -37.79
CA ARG A 137 11.87 4.03 -39.00
C ARG A 137 11.50 5.52 -38.93
N ASP A 138 11.04 5.99 -37.78
CA ASP A 138 10.62 7.38 -37.60
C ASP A 138 11.81 8.34 -37.60
N ILE A 139 12.96 7.93 -37.04
CA ILE A 139 14.24 8.66 -37.15
C ILE A 139 14.66 8.82 -38.62
N VAL A 140 14.60 7.75 -39.41
CA VAL A 140 14.97 7.79 -40.84
C VAL A 140 14.05 8.72 -41.64
N LYS A 141 12.74 8.74 -41.33
CA LYS A 141 11.78 9.66 -41.98
C LYS A 141 11.98 11.13 -41.59
N SER A 142 12.49 11.40 -40.40
CA SER A 142 12.75 12.76 -39.91
C SER A 142 14.00 13.41 -40.53
N CYS A 143 14.90 12.62 -41.12
CA CYS A 143 16.18 13.10 -41.66
C CYS A 143 16.20 13.30 -43.18
N GLY A 144 15.08 13.07 -43.89
CA GLY A 144 14.92 13.32 -45.33
C GLY A 144 13.86 14.38 -45.59
#